data_AF-A0A1H3JTH1-F1
#
_entry.id   AF-A0A1H3JTH1-F1
#
_cell.length_a   1.000
_cell.length_b   1.000
_cell.length_c   1.000
_cell.angle_alpha   90.00
_cell.angle_beta   90.00
_cell.angle_gamma   90.00
#
_symmetry.space_group_name_H-M   'P 1'
#
loop_
_entity.id
_entity.type
_entity.pdbx_description
1 polymer ?
#
loop_
_entity_poly.entity_id
_entity_poly.type
_entity_poly.pdbx_seq_one_letter_code
_entity_poly.pdbx_strand_id
1 'polypeptide(L)'
;IRYRKMFGEYMVYVEDRPVLLVCDNTVFVKILPEIGDMMQGADTGTPYKGAKVHYILDIEDRALCQAIIAILKTIIPVPKPRKKK
;
A
#
# COMPACT_ATOMS: atom_id res chain seq x y z
N ILE A 1 -2.64 9.67 10.17
CA ILE A 1 -1.85 9.16 9.02
C ILE A 1 -0.38 9.40 9.36
N ARG A 2 0.53 8.45 9.08
CA ARG A 2 1.98 8.65 9.21
C ARG A 2 2.71 8.06 8.01
N TYR A 3 3.91 8.53 7.73
CA TYR A 3 4.76 7.96 6.69
C TYR A 3 6.18 7.75 7.23
N ARG A 4 6.92 6.84 6.61
CA ARG A 4 8.32 6.56 6.95
C ARG A 4 9.12 6.29 5.68
N LYS A 5 10.31 6.88 5.59
CA LYS A 5 11.25 6.52 4.53
C LYS A 5 11.75 5.08 4.74
N MET A 6 11.43 4.19 3.81
CA MET A 6 11.77 2.78 3.81
C MET A 6 11.99 2.32 2.37
N PHE A 7 12.97 1.44 2.14
CA PHE A 7 13.24 0.86 0.81
C PHE A 7 13.64 1.90 -0.26
N GLY A 8 14.34 2.96 0.13
CA GLY A 8 14.71 4.07 -0.76
C GLY A 8 13.67 5.18 -0.82
N GLU A 9 12.39 4.83 -0.64
CA GLU A 9 11.24 5.73 -0.82
C GLU A 9 10.30 5.73 0.41
N TYR A 10 8.99 5.92 0.27
CA TYR A 10 8.07 6.09 1.40
C TYR A 10 7.05 4.96 1.56
N MET A 11 6.93 4.51 2.81
CA MET A 11 5.84 3.67 3.29
C MET A 11 4.79 4.54 3.98
N VAL A 12 3.53 4.45 3.57
CA VAL A 12 2.41 5.19 4.17
C VAL A 12 1.60 4.27 5.08
N TYR A 13 1.22 4.82 6.24
CA TYR A 13 0.47 4.14 7.26
C TYR A 13 -0.84 4.85 7.59
N VAL A 14 -1.91 4.06 7.65
CA VAL A 14 -3.24 4.48 8.09
C VAL A 14 -3.54 3.71 9.37
N GLU A 15 -3.81 4.41 10.47
CA GLU A 15 -4.00 3.80 11.81
C GLU A 15 -2.89 2.81 12.17
N ASP A 16 -1.64 3.24 11.97
CA ASP A 16 -0.43 2.44 12.17
C ASP A 16 -0.25 1.20 11.26
N ARG A 17 -1.20 0.92 10.37
CA ARG A 17 -1.14 -0.19 9.41
C ARG A 17 -0.39 0.23 8.15
N PRO A 18 0.64 -0.52 7.71
CA PRO A 18 1.38 -0.24 6.49
C PRO A 18 0.54 -0.55 5.25
N VAL A 19 -0.09 0.46 4.65
CA VAL A 19 -1.11 0.25 3.60
C VAL A 19 -0.59 0.53 2.19
N LEU A 20 0.25 1.55 2.00
CA LEU A 20 0.70 1.97 0.66
C LEU A 20 2.23 2.13 0.62
N LEU A 21 2.79 1.88 -0.56
CA LEU A 21 4.14 2.28 -0.94
C LEU A 21 4.04 3.42 -1.95
N VAL A 22 4.84 4.46 -1.78
CA VAL A 22 4.94 5.57 -2.75
C VAL A 22 6.36 5.56 -3.26
N CYS A 23 6.53 5.22 -4.54
CA CYS A 23 7.83 5.11 -5.21
C CYS A 23 7.74 5.75 -6.59
N ASP A 24 8.71 6.57 -6.99
CA ASP A 24 8.75 7.23 -8.30
C ASP A 24 7.41 7.92 -8.67
N ASN A 25 6.84 8.70 -7.74
CA ASN A 25 5.51 9.35 -7.85
C ASN A 25 4.33 8.41 -8.12
N THR A 26 4.53 7.10 -7.98
CA THR A 26 3.53 6.07 -8.19
C THR A 26 3.14 5.43 -6.86
N VAL A 27 1.84 5.21 -6.65
CA VAL A 27 1.33 4.57 -5.45
C VAL A 27 1.09 3.10 -5.71
N PHE A 28 1.66 2.26 -4.86
CA PHE A 28 1.60 0.82 -4.97
C PHE A 28 0.85 0.20 -3.79
N VAL A 29 0.05 -0.81 -4.10
CA VAL A 29 -0.68 -1.65 -3.15
C VAL A 29 -0.30 -3.10 -3.38
N LYS A 30 -0.07 -3.84 -2.30
CA LYS A 30 0.24 -5.27 -2.40
C LYS A 30 -0.92 -6.00 -3.10
N ILE A 31 -0.60 -6.92 -3.99
CA ILE A 31 -1.60 -7.82 -4.58
C ILE A 31 -2.18 -8.68 -3.45
N LEU A 32 -3.47 -8.47 -3.17
CA LEU A 32 -4.24 -9.14 -2.13
C LEU A 32 -5.58 -9.59 -2.73
N PRO A 33 -6.04 -10.82 -2.47
CA PRO A 33 -7.32 -11.31 -3.01
C PRO A 33 -8.51 -10.42 -2.67
N GLU A 34 -8.52 -9.81 -1.49
CA GLU A 34 -9.63 -9.03 -0.95
C GLU A 34 -9.87 -7.70 -1.70
N ILE A 35 -8.88 -7.23 -2.45
CA ILE A 35 -9.00 -6.04 -3.32
C ILE A 35 -8.89 -6.42 -4.81
N GLY A 36 -8.75 -7.70 -5.13
CA GLY A 36 -8.46 -8.17 -6.49
C GLY A 36 -9.53 -7.76 -7.49
N ASP A 37 -10.81 -7.87 -7.12
CA ASP A 37 -11.94 -7.46 -7.96
C ASP A 37 -11.95 -5.96 -8.23
N MET A 38 -11.58 -5.15 -7.22
CA MET A 38 -11.50 -3.69 -7.34
C MET A 38 -10.29 -3.23 -8.17
N MET A 39 -9.22 -4.01 -8.15
CA MET A 39 -8.00 -3.76 -8.92
C MET A 39 -7.99 -4.54 -10.24
N GLN A 40 -9.13 -5.06 -10.68
CA GLN A 40 -9.21 -5.78 -11.94
C GLN A 40 -8.90 -4.84 -13.11
N GLY A 41 -7.85 -5.17 -13.85
CA GLY A 41 -7.37 -4.33 -14.96
C GLY A 41 -6.49 -3.16 -14.54
N ALA A 42 -6.21 -2.99 -13.24
CA ALA A 42 -5.20 -2.04 -12.79
C ALA A 42 -3.81 -2.45 -13.27
N ASP A 43 -2.98 -1.46 -13.59
CA ASP A 43 -1.59 -1.71 -13.94
C ASP A 43 -0.84 -2.35 -12.77
N THR A 44 0.22 -3.08 -13.11
CA THR A 44 1.08 -3.73 -12.12
C THR A 44 2.52 -3.35 -12.32
N GLY A 45 3.26 -3.28 -11.22
CA GLY A 45 4.67 -2.91 -11.25
C GLY A 45 5.41 -3.35 -9.99
N THR A 46 6.72 -3.15 -9.99
CA THR A 46 7.57 -3.42 -8.81
C THR A 46 7.98 -2.10 -8.16
N PRO A 47 7.59 -1.82 -6.90
CA PRO A 47 7.85 -0.52 -6.26
C PRO A 47 9.33 -0.14 -6.19
N TYR A 48 10.21 -1.14 -6.09
CA TYR A 48 11.65 -0.98 -6.09
C TYR A 48 12.33 -2.24 -6.61
N LYS A 49 13.62 -2.16 -6.94
CA LYS A 49 14.40 -3.31 -7.44
C LYS A 49 14.37 -4.48 -6.45
N GLY A 50 13.91 -5.64 -6.90
CA GLY A 50 13.79 -6.85 -6.09
C GLY A 50 12.51 -6.93 -5.24
N ALA A 51 11.61 -5.95 -5.34
CA ALA A 51 10.27 -6.07 -4.78
C ALA A 51 9.43 -7.09 -5.55
N LYS A 52 8.40 -7.62 -4.89
CA LYS A 52 7.36 -8.38 -5.57
C LYS A 52 6.49 -7.44 -6.43
N VAL A 53 5.73 -8.01 -7.36
CA VAL A 53 4.74 -7.25 -8.12
C VAL A 53 3.63 -6.76 -7.19
N HIS A 54 3.24 -5.51 -7.37
CA HIS A 54 2.19 -4.78 -6.67
C HIS A 54 1.24 -4.19 -7.71
N TYR A 55 0.00 -3.92 -7.32
CA TYR A 55 -0.89 -3.09 -8.12
C TYR A 55 -0.46 -1.63 -8.06
N ILE A 56 -0.61 -0.91 -9.16
CA ILE A 56 -0.52 0.54 -9.22
C ILE A 56 -1.92 1.09 -8.92
N LEU A 57 -2.02 1.89 -7.87
CA LEU A 57 -3.27 2.51 -7.44
C LEU A 57 -3.44 3.85 -8.16
N ASP A 58 -4.56 4.00 -8.86
CA ASP A 58 -5.00 5.29 -9.37
C ASP A 58 -5.45 6.18 -8.21
N ILE A 59 -4.64 7.21 -7.93
CA ILE A 59 -4.90 8.16 -6.85
C ILE A 59 -5.88 9.27 -7.24
N GLU A 60 -6.19 9.42 -8.53
CA GLU A 60 -7.18 10.38 -9.01
C GLU A 60 -8.60 9.87 -8.70
N ASP A 61 -8.82 8.56 -8.74
CA ASP A 61 -10.03 7.92 -8.25
C ASP A 61 -10.05 7.84 -6.71
N ARG A 62 -10.55 8.90 -6.11
CA ARG A 62 -10.72 9.01 -4.65
C ARG A 62 -11.67 7.97 -4.08
N ALA A 63 -12.70 7.56 -4.82
CA ALA A 63 -13.68 6.60 -4.34
C ALA A 63 -13.06 5.20 -4.25
N LEU A 64 -12.33 4.80 -5.28
CA LEU A 64 -11.53 3.58 -5.31
C LEU A 64 -10.50 3.57 -4.18
N CYS A 65 -9.74 4.66 -4.02
CA CYS A 65 -8.75 4.79 -2.95
C CYS A 65 -9.36 4.59 -1.56
N GLN A 66 -10.48 5.25 -1.27
CA GLN A 66 -11.14 5.14 0.03
C GLN A 66 -11.64 3.72 0.30
N ALA A 67 -12.26 3.08 -0.70
CA ALA A 67 -12.77 1.72 -0.57
C ALA A 67 -11.63 0.69 -0.36
N ILE A 68 -10.53 0.82 -1.12
CA ILE A 68 -9.34 -0.02 -0.93
C ILE A 68 -8.76 0.19 0.46
N ILE A 69 -8.53 1.44 0.89
CA ILE A 69 -7.98 1.71 2.22
C ILE A 69 -8.88 1.13 3.32
N ALA A 70 -10.21 1.21 3.17
CA ALA A 70 -11.15 0.62 4.13
C ALA A 70 -10.97 -0.90 4.25
N ILE A 71 -10.82 -1.62 3.13
CA ILE A 71 -10.54 -3.07 3.13
C ILE A 71 -9.15 -3.36 3.69
N LEU A 72 -8.12 -2.62 3.28
CA LEU A 72 -6.75 -2.82 3.77
C LEU A 72 -6.66 -2.65 5.29
N LYS A 73 -7.44 -1.74 5.88
CA LYS A 73 -7.50 -1.54 7.33
C LYS A 73 -8.02 -2.77 8.08
N THR A 74 -8.95 -3.54 7.50
CA THR A 74 -9.50 -4.72 8.17
C THR A 74 -8.54 -5.90 8.10
N ILE A 75 -7.81 -6.05 6.99
CA ILE A 75 -6.94 -7.22 6.75
C ILE A 75 -5.48 -7.02 7.18
N ILE A 76 -4.91 -5.82 7.06
CA ILE A 76 -3.49 -5.58 7.37
C ILE A 76 -3.34 -5.36 8.88
N PRO A 77 -2.68 -6.24 9.64
CA PRO A 77 -2.52 -6.06 11.07
C PRO A 77 -1.62 -4.87 11.40
N VAL A 78 -1.84 -4.27 12.58
CA VAL A 78 -0.93 -3.25 13.12
C VAL A 78 0.42 -3.92 13.45
N PRO A 79 1.56 -3.41 12.95
CA PRO A 79 2.87 -3.96 13.25
C PRO A 79 3.14 -3.93 14.76
N LYS A 80 3.67 -5.02 15.30
CA LYS A 80 4.05 -5.06 16.72
C LYS A 80 5.12 -3.99 17.01
N PRO A 81 4.98 -3.24 18.12
CA PRO A 81 6.01 -2.29 18.52
C PRO A 81 7.33 -3.04 18.70
N ARG A 82 8.39 -2.55 18.05
CA ARG A 82 9.73 -3.11 18.24
C ARG A 82 10.18 -2.76 19.65
N LYS A 83 10.66 -3.75 20.42
CA LYS A 83 11.33 -3.49 21.70
C LYS A 83 12.47 -2.51 21.42
N LYS A 84 12.51 -1.40 22.15
CA LYS A 84 13.65 -0.48 22.12
C LYS A 84 14.88 -1.28 22.60
N LYS A 85 15.97 -1.24 21.82
CA LYS A 85 17.28 -1.67 22.31
C LYS A 85 17.81 -0.62 23.27
#